data_AF-A0A2H3JLN2-F1
#
_entry.id   AF-A0A2H3JLN2-F1
#
_cell.length_a   1.000
_cell.length_b   1.000
_cell.length_c   1.000
_cell.angle_alpha   90.00
_cell.angle_beta   90.00
_cell.angle_gamma   90.00
#
_symmetry.space_group_name_H-M   'P 1'
#
loop_
_entity.id
_entity.type
_entity.pdbx_description
1 polymer ?
#
loop_
_entity_poly.entity_id
_entity_poly.type
_entity_poly.pdbx_seq_one_letter_code
_entity_poly.pdbx_strand_id
1 'polypeptide(L)'
;GRMLTVMDMMGIHHLDINWCGCENSPPHDQQLLAMGLYPASTLQPQTAFTFRVLDDYLLTNKECKTSAMSYYSRLCWATDNAFPRWVPDRYQELLRVSRQWRNLKYWKWHGFGHDLGWKVGLGDLAIFCAACLQPGVNLQDKWECHSFWLGGTPPTWKYRRSMVMDSNFTAEHLRTRWPDDDVWLGDGHGFMVAEARYKIHLAAAKESKQSPPHLCHNHHAVNQANADRHNLEATGIGAAACGHHRCFFPHLVIDFQKGEW
;
A
#
# COMPACT_ATOMS: atom_id res chain seq x y z
N GLY A 1 14.66 1.94 35.67
CA GLY A 1 13.44 2.26 34.94
C GLY A 1 12.93 0.98 34.29
N ARG A 2 12.27 1.12 33.14
CA ARG A 2 11.81 -0.03 32.34
C ARG A 2 12.76 -0.16 31.16
N MET A 3 13.22 -1.38 30.86
CA MET A 3 14.09 -1.62 29.71
C MET A 3 13.28 -1.46 28.41
N LEU A 4 13.77 -0.63 27.49
CA LEU A 4 13.22 -0.44 26.15
C LEU A 4 14.25 -0.92 25.11
N THR A 5 13.80 -1.71 24.15
CA THR A 5 14.62 -2.09 22.99
C THR A 5 14.43 -1.03 21.90
N VAL A 6 15.49 -0.33 21.53
CA VAL A 6 15.47 0.72 20.50
C VAL A 6 16.24 0.24 19.29
N MET A 7 15.55 0.18 18.14
CA MET A 7 16.17 -0.12 16.86
C MET A 7 16.59 1.19 16.19
N ASP A 8 17.87 1.32 15.90
CA ASP A 8 18.47 2.42 15.16
C ASP A 8 19.26 1.89 13.96
N MET A 9 19.65 2.78 13.04
CA MET A 9 20.52 2.43 11.92
C MET A 9 21.90 1.89 12.36
N MET A 10 22.34 2.23 13.58
CA MET A 10 23.59 1.69 14.16
C MET A 10 23.43 0.30 14.79
N GLY A 11 22.20 -0.21 14.96
CA GLY A 11 21.93 -1.50 15.57
C GLY A 11 20.76 -1.47 16.55
N ILE A 12 20.67 -2.49 17.39
CA ILE A 12 19.62 -2.70 18.37
C ILE A 12 20.20 -2.40 19.76
N HIS A 13 19.59 -1.46 20.46
CA HIS A 13 20.07 -0.96 21.74
C HIS A 13 19.07 -1.29 22.85
N HIS A 14 19.58 -1.63 24.03
CA HIS A 14 18.77 -1.79 25.24
C HIS A 14 19.01 -0.59 26.15
N LEU A 15 17.98 0.25 26.30
CA LEU A 15 18.04 1.49 27.05
C LEU A 15 17.11 1.43 28.26
N ASP A 16 17.60 1.85 29.42
CA ASP A 16 16.73 2.07 30.58
C ASP A 16 16.03 3.42 30.44
N ILE A 17 14.70 3.41 30.41
CA ILE A 17 13.89 4.61 30.22
C ILE A 17 13.11 4.95 31.49
N ASN A 18 12.96 6.25 31.72
CA ASN A 18 12.12 6.80 32.77
C ASN A 18 10.97 7.57 32.10
N TRP A 19 9.75 7.07 32.31
CA TRP A 19 8.54 7.71 31.79
C TRP A 19 8.23 8.98 32.57
N CYS A 20 7.68 9.98 31.87
CA CYS A 20 7.17 11.17 32.53
C CYS A 20 5.92 10.80 33.33
N GLY A 21 5.97 11.02 34.65
CA GLY A 21 4.88 10.77 35.59
C GLY A 21 4.13 12.03 36.03
N CYS A 22 4.28 13.15 35.32
CA CYS A 22 3.52 14.38 35.62
C CYS A 22 2.01 14.16 35.46
N GLU A 23 1.19 14.93 36.18
CA GLU A 23 -0.27 14.78 36.25
C GLU A 23 -0.98 14.85 34.88
N ASN A 24 -0.41 15.59 33.93
CA ASN A 24 -0.91 15.70 32.55
C ASN A 24 0.06 15.08 31.53
N SER A 25 0.84 14.06 31.92
CA SER A 25 1.77 13.43 31.00
C SER A 25 0.99 12.70 29.88
N PRO A 26 1.42 12.83 28.62
CA PRO A 26 0.78 12.10 27.53
C PRO A 26 1.07 10.60 27.69
N PRO A 27 0.28 9.73 27.05
CA PRO A 27 0.52 8.28 27.04
C PRO A 27 1.94 7.91 26.55
N HIS A 28 2.42 6.74 26.94
CA HIS A 28 3.81 6.31 26.69
C HIS A 28 4.21 6.30 25.20
N ASP A 29 3.30 5.89 24.31
CA ASP A 29 3.49 5.92 22.87
C ASP A 29 3.69 7.35 22.34
N GLN A 30 2.91 8.31 22.83
CA GLN A 30 3.06 9.72 22.49
C GLN A 30 4.36 10.33 23.05
N GLN A 31 4.76 9.94 24.27
CA GLN A 31 6.07 10.33 24.82
C GLN A 31 7.23 9.84 23.95
N LEU A 32 7.16 8.61 23.44
CA LEU A 32 8.16 8.08 22.50
C LEU A 32 8.17 8.85 21.19
N LEU A 33 6.99 9.12 20.60
CA LEU A 33 6.88 9.87 19.36
C LEU A 33 7.48 11.29 19.49
N ALA A 34 7.25 11.95 20.62
CA ALA A 34 7.84 13.25 20.93
C ALA A 34 9.38 13.21 20.99
N MET A 35 9.96 12.06 21.35
CA MET A 35 11.40 11.82 21.37
C MET A 35 11.97 11.32 20.02
N GLY A 36 11.16 11.25 18.96
CA GLY A 36 11.60 10.73 17.66
C GLY A 36 11.68 9.20 17.58
N LEU A 37 10.97 8.51 18.49
CA LEU A 37 10.88 7.06 18.57
C LEU A 37 9.47 6.60 18.19
N TYR A 38 9.36 5.78 17.15
CA TYR A 38 8.10 5.15 16.77
C TYR A 38 7.88 3.87 17.58
N PRO A 39 6.81 3.77 18.38
CA PRO A 39 6.56 2.61 19.22
C PRO A 39 6.05 1.41 18.41
N ALA A 40 6.51 0.20 18.76
CA ALA A 40 6.02 -1.04 18.13
C ALA A 40 4.62 -1.47 18.63
N SER A 41 4.17 -0.91 19.75
CA SER A 41 2.87 -1.11 20.38
C SER A 41 2.43 0.14 21.13
N THR A 42 1.12 0.39 21.23
CA THR A 42 0.59 1.62 21.81
C THR A 42 0.42 1.56 23.32
N LEU A 43 -0.09 0.44 23.87
CA LEU A 43 -0.45 0.34 25.28
C LEU A 43 0.76 0.28 26.23
N GLN A 44 1.72 -0.60 25.92
CA GLN A 44 2.92 -0.80 26.73
C GLN A 44 4.11 -1.07 25.80
N PRO A 45 4.72 -0.02 25.23
CA PRO A 45 5.84 -0.17 24.32
C PRO A 45 7.05 -0.76 25.04
N GLN A 46 7.55 -1.89 24.54
CA GLN A 46 8.82 -2.51 24.94
C GLN A 46 9.88 -2.42 23.83
N THR A 47 9.43 -2.12 22.61
CA THR A 47 10.27 -1.92 21.44
C THR A 47 9.88 -0.61 20.77
N ALA A 48 10.88 0.18 20.37
CA ALA A 48 10.68 1.38 19.57
C ALA A 48 11.73 1.47 18.46
N PHE A 49 11.42 2.24 17.42
CA PHE A 49 12.26 2.42 16.25
C PHE A 49 12.58 3.90 16.11
N THR A 50 13.83 4.26 15.86
CA THR A 50 14.13 5.65 15.50
C THR A 50 13.48 5.98 14.16
N PHE A 51 13.01 7.22 13.97
CA PHE A 51 12.50 7.63 12.65
C PHE A 51 13.55 7.45 11.55
N ARG A 52 14.84 7.57 11.91
CA ARG A 52 15.99 7.34 11.01
C ARG A 52 16.03 5.92 10.47
N VAL A 53 15.90 4.88 11.31
CA VAL A 53 15.94 3.49 10.83
C VAL A 53 14.74 3.18 9.92
N LEU A 54 13.57 3.77 10.21
CA LEU A 54 12.37 3.56 9.39
C LEU A 54 12.50 4.25 8.01
N ASP A 55 13.02 5.47 7.98
CA ASP A 55 13.27 6.19 6.72
C ASP A 55 14.40 5.52 5.91
N ASP A 56 15.48 5.07 6.56
CA ASP A 56 16.57 4.34 5.93
C ASP A 56 16.11 2.99 5.37
N TYR A 57 15.26 2.26 6.11
CA TYR A 57 14.67 1.02 5.61
C TYR A 57 13.81 1.27 4.36
N LEU A 58 12.93 2.26 4.39
CA LEU A 58 12.09 2.57 3.23
C LEU A 58 12.91 2.98 2.01
N LEU A 59 13.99 3.74 2.20
CA LEU A 59 14.88 4.13 1.10
C LEU A 59 15.66 2.93 0.56
N THR A 60 16.28 2.14 1.43
CA THR A 60 17.06 0.94 1.07
C THR A 60 16.19 -0.11 0.39
N ASN A 61 14.94 -0.27 0.82
CA ASN A 61 13.98 -1.17 0.18
C ASN A 61 13.62 -0.71 -1.25
N LYS A 62 13.48 0.60 -1.46
CA LYS A 62 13.16 1.17 -2.78
C LYS A 62 14.35 1.13 -3.74
N GLU A 63 15.49 1.64 -3.32
CA GLU A 63 16.66 1.84 -4.18
C GLU A 63 17.43 0.52 -4.38
N CYS A 64 17.76 -0.14 -3.28
CA CYS A 64 18.61 -1.34 -3.31
C CYS A 64 17.80 -2.64 -3.42
N LYS A 65 16.46 -2.57 -3.51
CA LYS A 65 15.56 -3.73 -3.52
C LYS A 65 15.82 -4.70 -2.35
N THR A 66 16.32 -4.17 -1.24
CA THR A 66 16.72 -5.00 -0.10
C THR A 66 15.47 -5.54 0.60
N SER A 67 15.43 -6.85 0.80
CA SER A 67 14.34 -7.49 1.53
C SER A 67 14.33 -7.04 3.00
N ALA A 68 13.16 -7.10 3.64
CA ALA A 68 13.05 -6.81 5.07
C ALA A 68 14.03 -7.68 5.89
N MET A 69 14.14 -8.97 5.55
CA MET A 69 15.02 -9.90 6.26
C MET A 69 16.50 -9.56 6.10
N SER A 70 16.93 -9.18 4.89
CA SER A 70 18.31 -8.76 4.63
C SER A 70 18.64 -7.46 5.39
N TYR A 71 17.71 -6.51 5.42
CA TYR A 71 17.86 -5.27 6.18
C TYR A 71 17.93 -5.54 7.68
N TYR A 72 17.07 -6.40 8.20
CA TYR A 72 17.08 -6.81 9.61
C TYR A 72 18.40 -7.51 9.97
N SER A 73 18.87 -8.43 9.12
CA SER A 73 20.18 -9.08 9.31
C SER A 73 21.31 -8.06 9.36
N ARG A 74 21.30 -7.02 8.51
CA ARG A 74 22.27 -5.92 8.56
C ARG A 74 22.26 -5.23 9.94
N LEU A 75 21.09 -4.99 10.52
CA LEU A 75 20.98 -4.42 11.87
C LEU A 75 21.57 -5.36 12.94
N CYS A 76 21.34 -6.67 12.84
CA CYS A 76 21.96 -7.64 13.75
C CYS A 76 23.49 -7.60 13.66
N TRP A 77 24.06 -7.57 12.46
CA TRP A 77 25.51 -7.43 12.26
C TRP A 77 26.07 -6.11 12.78
N ALA A 78 25.33 -5.01 12.64
CA ALA A 78 25.71 -3.72 13.19
C ALA A 78 25.67 -3.70 14.73
N THR A 79 24.76 -4.49 15.32
CA THR A 79 24.60 -4.62 16.78
C THR A 79 25.72 -5.43 17.41
N ASP A 80 25.96 -6.62 16.88
CA ASP A 80 27.03 -7.51 17.31
C ASP A 80 27.62 -8.21 16.08
N ASN A 81 28.80 -7.75 15.68
CA ASN A 81 29.50 -8.29 14.53
C ASN A 81 30.11 -9.68 14.79
N ALA A 82 30.36 -10.04 16.06
CA ALA A 82 30.89 -11.36 16.41
C ALA A 82 29.77 -12.40 16.50
N PHE A 83 28.61 -12.02 17.05
CA PHE A 83 27.50 -12.92 17.36
C PHE A 83 26.13 -12.37 16.91
N PRO A 84 25.92 -12.06 15.63
CA PRO A 84 24.67 -11.45 15.13
C PRO A 84 23.43 -12.32 15.34
N ARG A 85 23.62 -13.65 15.47
CA ARG A 85 22.53 -14.60 15.72
C ARG A 85 21.99 -14.56 17.15
N TRP A 86 22.74 -13.94 18.08
CA TRP A 86 22.37 -13.84 19.49
C TRP A 86 21.58 -12.55 19.78
N VAL A 87 21.50 -11.64 18.81
CA VAL A 87 20.68 -10.44 18.88
C VAL A 87 19.20 -10.85 18.96
N PRO A 88 18.42 -10.34 19.95
CA PRO A 88 17.01 -10.68 20.09
C PRO A 88 16.21 -10.43 18.81
N ASP A 89 15.36 -11.37 18.42
CA ASP A 89 14.54 -11.25 17.22
C ASP A 89 13.41 -10.23 17.41
N ARG A 90 13.42 -9.18 16.58
CA ARG A 90 12.43 -8.11 16.47
C ARG A 90 11.96 -7.89 15.03
N TYR A 91 12.13 -8.92 14.19
CA TYR A 91 11.83 -8.84 12.76
C TYR A 91 10.34 -8.59 12.49
N GLN A 92 9.44 -9.24 13.25
CA GLN A 92 8.00 -9.05 13.08
C GLN A 92 7.56 -7.62 13.42
N GLU A 93 8.14 -7.03 14.46
CA GLU A 93 7.93 -5.62 14.81
C GLU A 93 8.41 -4.71 13.68
N LEU A 94 9.58 -4.97 13.07
CA LEU A 94 10.06 -4.20 11.91
C LEU A 94 9.07 -4.27 10.74
N LEU A 95 8.57 -5.47 10.42
CA LEU A 95 7.58 -5.63 9.34
C LEU A 95 6.30 -4.84 9.60
N ARG A 96 5.77 -4.88 10.83
CA ARG A 96 4.56 -4.14 11.20
C ARG A 96 4.80 -2.63 11.16
N VAL A 97 5.82 -2.15 11.87
CA VAL A 97 6.10 -0.73 12.03
C VAL A 97 6.48 -0.09 10.69
N SER A 98 7.23 -0.80 9.83
CA SER A 98 7.56 -0.26 8.50
C SER A 98 6.34 -0.07 7.60
N ARG A 99 5.32 -0.95 7.68
CA ARG A 99 4.04 -0.77 6.97
C ARG A 99 3.26 0.43 7.51
N GLN A 100 3.16 0.54 8.82
CA GLN A 100 2.51 1.68 9.49
C GLN A 100 3.21 3.00 9.16
N TRP A 101 4.55 3.03 9.22
CA TRP A 101 5.35 4.20 8.89
C TRP A 101 5.17 4.60 7.43
N ARG A 102 5.18 3.65 6.50
CA ARG A 102 4.91 3.91 5.08
C ARG A 102 3.53 4.54 4.88
N ASN A 103 2.50 3.98 5.50
CA ASN A 103 1.14 4.51 5.43
C ASN A 103 1.07 5.94 6.01
N LEU A 104 1.66 6.17 7.17
CA LEU A 104 1.75 7.50 7.79
C LEU A 104 2.47 8.52 6.90
N LYS A 105 3.58 8.13 6.24
CA LYS A 105 4.27 9.00 5.28
C LYS A 105 3.39 9.33 4.07
N TYR A 106 2.59 8.37 3.59
CA TYR A 106 1.59 8.61 2.53
C TYR A 106 0.54 9.64 2.96
N TRP A 107 -0.05 9.49 4.16
CA TRP A 107 -1.02 10.44 4.69
C TRP A 107 -0.43 11.85 4.79
N LYS A 108 0.77 11.96 5.34
CA LYS A 108 1.49 13.24 5.44
C LYS A 108 1.74 13.88 4.08
N TRP A 109 2.14 13.09 3.08
CA TRP A 109 2.41 13.59 1.74
C TRP A 109 1.16 14.16 1.06
N HIS A 110 -0.01 13.57 1.32
CA HIS A 110 -1.30 14.01 0.81
C HIS A 110 -2.01 15.05 1.70
N GLY A 111 -1.37 15.53 2.76
CA GLY A 111 -1.92 16.59 3.62
C GLY A 111 -2.92 16.12 4.68
N PHE A 112 -3.14 14.81 4.85
CA PHE A 112 -4.05 14.23 5.85
C PHE A 112 -3.44 14.11 7.27
N GLY A 113 -2.29 14.75 7.51
CA GLY A 113 -1.59 14.70 8.79
C GLY A 113 -1.99 15.78 9.81
N HIS A 114 -2.80 16.76 9.40
CA HIS A 114 -3.28 17.82 10.27
C HIS A 114 -4.74 17.54 10.68
N ASP A 115 -5.10 17.92 11.91
CA ASP A 115 -6.36 17.59 12.59
C ASP A 115 -7.56 18.39 12.04
N LEU A 116 -7.78 18.29 10.72
CA LEU A 116 -8.82 19.01 9.98
C LEU A 116 -10.17 18.28 9.96
N GLY A 117 -10.27 17.14 10.65
CA GLY A 117 -11.47 16.29 10.65
C GLY A 117 -11.77 15.63 9.30
N TRP A 118 -10.89 15.79 8.31
CA TRP A 118 -11.07 15.20 6.98
C TRP A 118 -10.74 13.72 7.00
N LYS A 119 -11.71 12.90 6.63
CA LYS A 119 -11.52 11.47 6.41
C LYS A 119 -10.96 11.26 5.01
N VAL A 120 -9.96 10.40 4.89
CA VAL A 120 -9.41 9.97 3.61
C VAL A 120 -10.52 9.26 2.82
N GLY A 121 -10.84 9.78 1.64
CA GLY A 121 -11.77 9.19 0.70
C GLY A 121 -11.12 8.12 -0.19
N LEU A 122 -11.90 7.64 -1.15
CA LEU A 122 -11.46 6.59 -2.05
C LEU A 122 -10.54 7.16 -3.13
N GLY A 123 -9.31 6.66 -3.17
CA GLY A 123 -8.28 7.12 -4.09
C GLY A 123 -7.60 8.44 -3.72
N ASP A 124 -7.92 9.04 -2.56
CA ASP A 124 -7.37 10.34 -2.15
C ASP A 124 -5.85 10.33 -1.89
N LEU A 125 -5.30 9.17 -1.55
CA LEU A 125 -3.86 8.94 -1.37
C LEU A 125 -3.16 8.45 -2.65
N ALA A 126 -3.83 8.49 -3.81
CA ALA A 126 -3.24 8.15 -5.09
C ALA A 126 -2.99 9.40 -5.93
N ILE A 127 -1.78 9.50 -6.47
CA ILE A 127 -1.43 10.56 -7.42
C ILE A 127 -1.78 10.07 -8.81
N PHE A 128 -2.76 10.73 -9.44
CA PHE A 128 -3.10 10.47 -10.83
C PHE A 128 -2.15 11.21 -11.79
N CYS A 129 -2.25 10.89 -13.09
CA CYS A 129 -1.45 11.50 -14.13
C CYS A 129 -1.66 13.02 -14.23
N ALA A 130 -0.62 13.80 -13.91
CA ALA A 130 -0.64 15.26 -14.00
C ALA A 130 -0.92 15.80 -15.42
N ALA A 131 -0.56 15.04 -16.45
CA ALA A 131 -0.77 15.41 -17.85
C ALA A 131 -2.12 14.94 -18.40
N CYS A 132 -2.81 14.02 -17.73
CA CYS A 132 -4.16 13.63 -18.14
C CYS A 132 -5.16 14.72 -17.75
N LEU A 133 -6.18 14.86 -18.59
CA LEU A 133 -7.21 15.87 -18.44
C LEU A 133 -8.08 15.57 -17.21
N GLN A 134 -8.15 16.53 -16.31
CA GLN A 134 -8.82 16.45 -15.01
C GLN A 134 -9.68 17.69 -14.81
N PRO A 135 -11.02 17.54 -14.92
CA PRO A 135 -11.95 18.63 -14.61
C PRO A 135 -11.71 19.18 -13.21
N GLY A 136 -11.63 20.51 -13.07
CA GLY A 136 -11.37 21.18 -11.80
C GLY A 136 -9.92 21.14 -11.30
N VAL A 137 -9.00 20.53 -12.04
CA VAL A 137 -7.57 20.47 -11.67
C VAL A 137 -6.69 21.14 -12.73
N ASN A 138 -6.70 20.61 -13.96
CA ASN A 138 -5.85 21.10 -15.06
C ASN A 138 -6.61 21.35 -16.36
N LEU A 139 -7.94 21.17 -16.35
CA LEU A 139 -8.83 21.64 -17.41
C LEU A 139 -9.39 23.01 -17.06
N GLN A 140 -9.52 23.86 -18.08
CA GLN A 140 -10.16 25.17 -17.95
C GLN A 140 -11.65 25.02 -17.59
N ASP A 141 -12.19 26.01 -16.87
CA ASP A 141 -13.62 26.06 -16.58
C ASP A 141 -14.44 26.11 -17.88
N LYS A 142 -15.59 25.44 -17.87
CA LYS A 142 -16.47 25.32 -19.04
C LYS A 142 -15.75 24.77 -20.29
N TRP A 143 -14.75 23.90 -20.12
CA TRP A 143 -14.07 23.21 -21.22
C TRP A 143 -15.05 22.47 -22.16
N GLU A 144 -16.20 22.02 -21.63
CA GLU A 144 -17.30 21.40 -22.39
C GLU A 144 -17.94 22.37 -23.39
N CYS A 145 -18.01 23.66 -23.03
CA CYS A 145 -18.59 24.74 -23.84
C CYS A 145 -17.59 25.34 -24.84
N HIS A 146 -16.31 24.93 -24.84
CA HIS A 146 -15.30 25.45 -25.77
C HIS A 146 -15.69 25.25 -27.25
N SER A 147 -16.54 24.24 -27.49
CA SER A 147 -17.27 23.96 -28.73
C SER A 147 -18.12 25.12 -29.25
N PHE A 148 -18.86 25.79 -28.35
CA PHE A 148 -19.80 26.85 -28.66
C PHE A 148 -19.09 28.15 -29.09
N TRP A 149 -17.95 28.45 -28.47
CA TRP A 149 -17.18 29.67 -28.73
C TRP A 149 -16.40 29.67 -30.05
N LEU A 150 -16.11 28.49 -30.62
CA LEU A 150 -15.32 28.34 -31.84
C LEU A 150 -16.16 28.23 -33.13
N GLY A 151 -17.50 28.31 -33.03
CA GLY A 151 -18.39 28.37 -34.20
C GLY A 151 -18.40 27.10 -35.08
N GLY A 152 -17.99 25.94 -34.55
CA GLY A 152 -17.91 24.68 -35.29
C GLY A 152 -18.01 23.43 -34.40
N THR A 153 -18.03 22.25 -35.01
CA THR A 153 -18.08 20.97 -34.28
C THR A 153 -16.81 20.82 -33.43
N PRO A 154 -16.92 20.65 -32.09
CA PRO A 154 -15.74 20.56 -31.25
C PRO A 154 -14.90 19.34 -31.57
N PRO A 155 -13.56 19.46 -31.58
CA PRO A 155 -12.67 18.32 -31.60
C PRO A 155 -12.72 17.59 -30.25
N THR A 156 -13.74 16.75 -30.05
CA THR A 156 -13.97 15.94 -28.84
C THR A 156 -12.77 15.07 -28.47
N TRP A 157 -11.94 14.71 -29.46
CA TRP A 157 -10.68 13.99 -29.26
C TRP A 157 -9.69 14.73 -28.34
N LYS A 158 -9.71 16.08 -28.29
CA LYS A 158 -8.85 16.87 -27.40
C LYS A 158 -9.16 16.67 -25.93
N TYR A 159 -10.39 16.27 -25.61
CA TYR A 159 -10.86 16.07 -24.24
C TYR A 159 -10.97 14.59 -23.85
N ARG A 160 -10.47 13.69 -24.71
CA ARG A 160 -10.54 12.26 -24.49
C ARG A 160 -9.37 11.79 -23.62
N ARG A 161 -9.68 11.01 -22.59
CA ARG A 161 -8.69 10.19 -21.89
C ARG A 161 -8.64 8.81 -22.51
N SER A 162 -7.44 8.34 -22.82
CA SER A 162 -7.19 6.93 -23.16
C SER A 162 -6.93 6.16 -21.88
N MET A 163 -7.66 5.07 -21.70
CA MET A 163 -7.46 4.11 -20.61
C MET A 163 -6.99 2.80 -21.23
N VAL A 164 -5.91 2.26 -20.69
CA VAL A 164 -5.42 0.92 -20.98
C VAL A 164 -5.63 0.11 -19.72
N MET A 165 -6.17 -1.09 -19.87
CA MET A 165 -6.27 -2.05 -18.79
C MET A 165 -5.27 -3.15 -19.09
N ASP A 166 -4.47 -3.46 -18.07
CA ASP A 166 -3.52 -4.55 -18.12
C ASP A 166 -3.66 -5.33 -16.82
N SER A 167 -3.35 -6.60 -16.88
CA SER A 167 -3.41 -7.47 -15.71
C SER A 167 -2.14 -8.28 -15.60
N ASN A 168 -1.61 -8.26 -14.38
CA ASN A 168 -0.50 -9.11 -14.03
C ASN A 168 -1.06 -10.48 -13.62
N PHE A 169 -0.81 -11.47 -14.47
CA PHE A 169 -1.25 -12.86 -14.31
C PHE A 169 -0.75 -13.55 -13.03
N THR A 170 0.29 -13.02 -12.38
CA THR A 170 0.90 -13.64 -11.20
C THR A 170 1.08 -12.63 -10.08
N ALA A 171 0.11 -12.61 -9.18
CA ALA A 171 0.19 -11.94 -7.89
C ALA A 171 -0.57 -12.80 -6.87
N GLU A 172 0.04 -13.94 -6.52
CA GLU A 172 -0.57 -14.94 -5.65
C GLU A 172 -0.59 -14.43 -4.21
N HIS A 173 -1.80 -14.14 -3.71
CA HIS A 173 -2.05 -13.84 -2.31
C HIS A 173 -2.66 -15.06 -1.63
N LEU A 174 -1.98 -15.59 -0.61
CA LEU A 174 -2.50 -16.69 0.19
C LEU A 174 -3.57 -16.18 1.15
N ARG A 175 -4.57 -17.01 1.42
CA ARG A 175 -5.55 -16.71 2.46
C ARG A 175 -4.86 -16.58 3.82
N THR A 176 -5.15 -15.49 4.51
CA THR A 176 -4.69 -15.29 5.90
C THR A 176 -5.28 -16.39 6.78
N ARG A 177 -4.45 -16.95 7.68
CA ARG A 177 -4.88 -18.02 8.59
C ARG A 177 -5.99 -17.57 9.56
N TRP A 178 -6.01 -16.28 9.90
CA TRP A 178 -7.02 -15.63 10.74
C TRP A 178 -7.52 -14.36 10.05
N PRO A 179 -8.54 -14.47 9.18
CA PRO A 179 -9.07 -13.33 8.43
C PRO A 179 -9.62 -12.22 9.33
N ASP A 180 -10.20 -12.59 10.48
CA ASP A 180 -10.78 -11.63 11.43
C ASP A 180 -9.72 -10.72 12.10
N ASP A 181 -8.45 -11.14 12.09
CA ASP A 181 -7.32 -10.38 12.62
C ASP A 181 -6.63 -9.52 11.55
N ASP A 182 -7.08 -9.58 10.30
CA ASP A 182 -6.47 -8.81 9.22
C ASP A 182 -6.93 -7.35 9.25
N VAL A 183 -5.97 -6.44 9.40
CA VAL A 183 -6.23 -5.00 9.60
C VAL A 183 -5.67 -4.21 8.43
N TRP A 184 -6.57 -3.64 7.65
CA TRP A 184 -6.25 -2.77 6.53
C TRP A 184 -5.83 -1.38 7.02
N LEU A 185 -4.61 -0.96 6.68
CA LEU A 185 -4.12 0.40 6.98
C LEU A 185 -4.69 1.47 6.02
N GLY A 186 -5.31 1.06 4.92
CA GLY A 186 -5.93 1.96 3.96
C GLY A 186 -6.72 1.20 2.91
N ASP A 187 -7.97 0.88 3.24
CA ASP A 187 -8.90 0.22 2.34
C ASP A 187 -9.43 1.21 1.30
N GLY A 188 -9.08 1.01 0.03
CA GLY A 188 -9.49 1.89 -1.07
C GLY A 188 -8.88 3.30 -1.05
N HIS A 189 -7.98 3.63 -0.11
CA HIS A 189 -7.43 4.98 0.01
C HIS A 189 -6.51 5.36 -1.16
N GLY A 190 -5.92 4.38 -1.86
CA GLY A 190 -4.95 4.61 -2.93
C GLY A 190 -5.39 4.06 -4.28
N PHE A 191 -4.53 3.29 -4.94
CA PHE A 191 -4.83 2.73 -6.26
C PHE A 191 -5.77 1.52 -6.22
N MET A 192 -5.70 0.71 -5.15
CA MET A 192 -6.56 -0.46 -4.96
C MET A 192 -8.02 -0.04 -4.73
N VAL A 193 -8.95 -0.83 -5.23
CA VAL A 193 -10.39 -0.68 -4.95
C VAL A 193 -10.70 -1.13 -3.52
N ALA A 194 -11.63 -0.46 -2.85
CA ALA A 194 -12.07 -0.84 -1.53
C ALA A 194 -12.69 -2.25 -1.51
N GLU A 195 -12.30 -3.08 -0.54
CA GLU A 195 -12.63 -4.50 -0.47
C GLU A 195 -14.15 -4.73 -0.46
N ALA A 196 -14.88 -4.02 0.41
CA ALA A 196 -16.33 -4.16 0.53
C ALA A 196 -17.04 -3.83 -0.79
N ARG A 197 -16.60 -2.78 -1.50
CA ARG A 197 -17.19 -2.40 -2.80
C ARG A 197 -16.90 -3.45 -3.86
N TYR A 198 -15.70 -4.01 -3.84
CA TYR A 198 -15.30 -5.03 -4.79
C TYR A 198 -16.04 -6.35 -4.56
N LYS A 199 -16.23 -6.78 -3.32
CA LYS A 199 -17.04 -7.97 -2.99
C LYS A 199 -18.50 -7.84 -3.46
N ILE A 200 -19.11 -6.66 -3.35
CA ILE A 200 -20.46 -6.40 -3.89
C ILE A 200 -20.47 -6.57 -5.41
N HIS A 201 -19.44 -6.05 -6.10
CA HIS A 201 -19.31 -6.21 -7.55
C HIS A 201 -19.17 -7.68 -7.94
N LEU A 202 -18.29 -8.44 -7.27
CA LEU A 202 -18.08 -9.86 -7.53
C LEU A 202 -19.37 -10.69 -7.34
N ALA A 203 -20.18 -10.37 -6.33
CA ALA A 203 -21.46 -11.05 -6.10
C ALA A 203 -22.49 -10.81 -7.21
N ALA A 204 -22.43 -9.65 -7.88
CA ALA A 204 -23.33 -9.29 -8.98
C ALA A 204 -22.78 -9.67 -10.36
N ALA A 205 -21.48 -9.93 -10.47
CA ALA A 205 -20.82 -10.24 -11.73
C ALA A 205 -21.26 -11.61 -12.26
N LYS A 206 -21.64 -11.66 -13.54
CA LYS A 206 -21.92 -12.91 -14.24
C LYS A 206 -20.63 -13.45 -14.83
N GLU A 207 -20.13 -14.55 -14.27
CA GLU A 207 -19.01 -15.27 -14.87
C GLU A 207 -19.50 -16.14 -16.03
N SER A 208 -19.01 -15.90 -17.24
CA SER A 208 -19.10 -16.86 -18.34
C SER A 208 -17.85 -17.72 -18.36
N LYS A 209 -17.98 -19.02 -18.09
CA LYS A 209 -16.87 -19.95 -18.34
C LYS A 209 -16.57 -19.96 -19.83
N GLN A 210 -15.33 -19.71 -20.21
CA GLN A 210 -14.89 -19.96 -21.57
C GLN A 210 -14.88 -21.46 -21.79
N SER A 211 -15.85 -21.98 -22.55
CA SER A 211 -15.78 -23.34 -23.04
C SER A 211 -14.59 -23.44 -24.00
N PRO A 212 -13.68 -24.42 -23.82
CA PRO A 212 -12.63 -24.64 -24.80
C PRO A 212 -13.32 -24.87 -26.16
N PRO A 213 -12.88 -24.22 -27.25
CA PRO A 213 -13.43 -24.51 -28.57
C PRO A 213 -13.29 -26.02 -28.79
N HIS A 214 -14.42 -26.70 -29.02
CA HIS A 214 -14.55 -28.16 -29.06
C HIS A 214 -13.67 -28.85 -30.14
N LEU A 215 -12.82 -28.11 -30.86
CA LEU A 215 -11.99 -28.57 -31.97
C LEU A 215 -10.49 -28.21 -31.87
N CYS A 216 -9.99 -27.54 -30.82
CA CYS A 216 -8.58 -27.14 -30.76
C CYS A 216 -7.83 -27.72 -29.55
N HIS A 217 -6.60 -28.16 -29.81
CA HIS A 217 -5.68 -28.80 -28.87
C HIS A 217 -5.55 -28.05 -27.54
N ASN A 218 -5.73 -28.80 -26.43
CA ASN A 218 -5.22 -28.55 -25.07
C ASN A 218 -4.67 -27.14 -24.79
N HIS A 219 -5.55 -26.13 -24.79
CA HIS A 219 -5.17 -24.75 -24.54
C HIS A 219 -4.83 -24.57 -23.06
N HIS A 220 -3.55 -24.72 -22.72
CA HIS A 220 -3.04 -24.56 -21.36
C HIS A 220 -3.44 -23.22 -20.72
N ALA A 221 -3.47 -22.13 -21.50
CA ALA A 221 -3.88 -20.81 -21.01
C ALA A 221 -5.36 -20.79 -20.54
N VAL A 222 -6.29 -21.33 -21.33
CA VAL A 222 -7.72 -21.38 -20.99
C VAL A 222 -7.97 -22.34 -19.82
N ASN A 223 -7.27 -23.48 -19.78
CA ASN A 223 -7.39 -24.45 -18.71
C ASN A 223 -6.84 -23.91 -17.38
N GLN A 224 -5.73 -23.17 -17.42
CA GLN A 224 -5.11 -22.57 -16.24
C GLN A 224 -5.88 -21.35 -15.75
N ALA A 225 -6.51 -20.58 -16.64
CA ALA A 225 -7.36 -19.45 -16.27
C ALA A 225 -8.63 -19.89 -15.54
N ASN A 226 -9.20 -21.02 -15.95
CA ASN A 226 -10.36 -21.64 -15.31
C ASN A 226 -10.03 -22.48 -14.05
N ALA A 227 -8.74 -22.64 -13.70
CA ALA A 227 -8.34 -23.47 -12.57
C ALA A 227 -8.65 -22.77 -11.25
N ASP A 228 -9.49 -23.42 -10.43
CA ASP A 228 -9.78 -22.96 -9.08
C ASP A 228 -8.58 -23.24 -8.16
N ARG A 229 -8.13 -22.22 -7.42
CA ARG A 229 -6.99 -22.29 -6.51
C ARG A 229 -7.45 -21.97 -5.09
N HIS A 230 -8.05 -22.97 -4.44
CA HIS A 230 -8.75 -22.81 -3.16
C HIS A 230 -7.91 -22.27 -1.99
N ASN A 231 -6.58 -22.33 -2.07
CA ASN A 231 -5.64 -21.81 -1.08
C ASN A 231 -5.32 -20.32 -1.25
N LEU A 232 -5.65 -19.75 -2.42
CA LEU A 232 -5.41 -18.34 -2.73
C LEU A 232 -6.65 -17.50 -2.45
N GLU A 233 -6.41 -16.28 -2.00
CA GLU A 233 -7.40 -15.20 -1.93
C GLU A 233 -7.42 -14.41 -3.23
N ALA A 234 -6.24 -14.15 -3.79
CA ALA A 234 -6.04 -13.53 -5.09
C ALA A 234 -5.01 -14.31 -5.91
N THR A 235 -5.25 -14.42 -7.21
CA THR A 235 -4.38 -15.09 -8.18
C THR A 235 -3.56 -14.11 -9.01
N GLY A 236 -4.06 -12.88 -9.18
CA GLY A 236 -3.47 -11.85 -10.01
C GLY A 236 -4.00 -10.47 -9.65
N ILE A 237 -3.44 -9.44 -10.28
CA ILE A 237 -3.87 -8.05 -10.09
C ILE A 237 -4.18 -7.44 -11.46
N GLY A 238 -5.36 -6.86 -11.61
CA GLY A 238 -5.74 -6.04 -12.76
C GLY A 238 -5.61 -4.55 -12.43
N ALA A 239 -5.12 -3.75 -13.37
CA ALA A 239 -4.97 -2.32 -13.19
C ALA A 239 -5.37 -1.55 -14.45
N ALA A 240 -6.07 -0.44 -14.26
CA ALA A 240 -6.26 0.55 -15.31
C ALA A 240 -5.20 1.64 -15.20
N ALA A 241 -4.57 1.98 -16.33
CA ALA A 241 -3.62 3.07 -16.44
C ALA A 241 -3.98 4.00 -17.61
N CYS A 242 -3.52 5.25 -17.56
CA CYS A 242 -3.68 6.14 -18.70
C CYS A 242 -2.80 5.67 -19.87
N GLY A 243 -3.37 5.57 -21.07
CA GLY A 243 -2.68 4.98 -22.21
C GLY A 243 -1.46 5.77 -22.68
N HIS A 244 -1.39 7.07 -22.37
CA HIS A 244 -0.34 7.96 -22.86
C HIS A 244 0.86 8.03 -21.91
N HIS A 245 0.62 8.06 -20.60
CA HIS A 245 1.68 8.29 -19.60
C HIS A 245 1.84 7.12 -18.61
N ARG A 246 1.01 6.07 -18.75
CA ARG A 246 1.07 4.84 -17.96
C ARG A 246 0.95 5.06 -16.45
N CYS A 247 0.31 6.15 -16.02
CA CYS A 247 -0.02 6.33 -14.61
C CYS A 247 -1.30 5.56 -14.29
N PHE A 248 -1.28 4.78 -13.22
CA PHE A 248 -2.46 4.07 -12.75
C PHE A 248 -3.56 5.04 -12.36
N PHE A 249 -4.80 4.66 -12.65
CA PHE A 249 -5.96 5.39 -12.16
C PHE A 249 -6.16 5.09 -10.67
N PRO A 250 -6.42 6.12 -9.83
CA PRO A 250 -6.83 5.92 -8.44
C PRO A 250 -8.04 4.99 -8.34
N HIS A 251 -8.04 4.13 -7.32
CA HIS A 251 -9.16 3.24 -6.99
C HIS A 251 -9.67 2.42 -8.19
N LEU A 252 -8.74 1.93 -9.02
CA LEU A 252 -8.99 1.17 -10.26
C LEU A 252 -7.96 0.03 -10.46
N VAL A 253 -7.36 -0.42 -9.36
CA VAL A 253 -6.56 -1.64 -9.28
C VAL A 253 -7.34 -2.67 -8.46
N ILE A 254 -7.44 -3.89 -8.96
CA ILE A 254 -8.29 -4.95 -8.43
C ILE A 254 -7.54 -6.26 -8.30
N ASP A 255 -7.92 -7.05 -7.31
CA ASP A 255 -7.45 -8.42 -7.17
C ASP A 255 -8.34 -9.38 -7.97
N PHE A 256 -7.73 -10.29 -8.72
CA PHE A 256 -8.43 -11.36 -9.39
C PHE A 256 -8.52 -12.61 -8.52
N GLN A 257 -9.68 -13.26 -8.52
CA GLN A 257 -9.95 -14.50 -7.78
C GLN A 257 -9.72 -15.74 -8.67
N LYS A 258 -9.66 -15.54 -9.99
CA LYS A 258 -9.44 -16.55 -11.03
C LYS A 258 -8.45 -16.01 -12.07
N GLY A 259 -7.98 -16.84 -12.99
CA GLY A 259 -7.12 -16.33 -14.07
C GLY A 259 -7.87 -15.42 -15.04
N GLU A 260 -7.15 -14.85 -16.01
CA GLU A 260 -7.68 -13.83 -16.91
C GLU A 260 -8.84 -14.30 -17.81
N TRP A 261 -9.56 -13.30 -18.33
CA TRP A 261 -10.55 -13.37 -19.40
C TRP A 261 -9.89 -13.53 -20.78
#